data_AF-G9NEN1-F1
#
_entry.id   AF-G9NEN1-F1
#
_cell.length_a   1.000
_cell.length_b   1.000
_cell.length_c   1.000
_cell.angle_alpha   90.00
_cell.angle_beta   90.00
_cell.angle_gamma   90.00
#
_symmetry.space_group_name_H-M   'P 1'
#
loop_
_entity.id
_entity.type
_entity.pdbx_description
1 polymer ?
#
loop_
_entity_poly.entity_id
_entity_poly.type
_entity_poly.pdbx_seq_one_letter_code
_entity_poly.pdbx_strand_id
1 'polypeptide(L)'
;SEDKTIKILDTVTGVCLHALQGHEDYVRSMESSCDDALLASASRDYTVKMWDMNTGTCIQTLTGHHGIIWSAAFSTDNALLTSASNDYTISIWDSYGIPADNTWITWNTHNLLRLPLPFQLS
;
A
#
# COMPACT_ATOMS: atom_id res chain seq x y z
N SER A 1 10.54 -10.40 -2.14
CA SER A 1 10.39 -11.40 -3.19
C SER A 1 11.28 -11.08 -4.38
N GLU A 2 12.01 -12.08 -4.91
CA GLU A 2 12.83 -11.94 -6.12
C GLU A 2 11.98 -11.99 -7.41
N ASP A 3 10.83 -12.68 -7.36
CA ASP A 3 9.88 -12.73 -8.49
C ASP A 3 9.03 -11.46 -8.62
N LYS A 4 9.30 -10.45 -7.79
CA LYS A 4 8.63 -9.13 -7.77
C LYS A 4 7.14 -9.18 -7.42
N THR A 5 6.65 -10.34 -6.99
CA THR A 5 5.26 -10.55 -6.59
C THR A 5 5.15 -10.71 -5.08
N ILE A 6 3.98 -10.34 -4.55
CA ILE A 6 3.62 -10.62 -3.16
C ILE A 6 2.40 -11.53 -3.20
N LYS A 7 2.39 -12.59 -2.40
CA LYS A 7 1.27 -13.55 -2.37
C LYS A 7 0.57 -13.48 -1.02
N ILE A 8 -0.74 -13.28 -1.06
CA ILE A 8 -1.61 -13.41 0.10
C ILE A 8 -2.15 -14.83 0.08
N LEU A 9 -1.91 -15.58 1.16
CA LEU A 9 -2.30 -16.97 1.29
C LEU A 9 -3.31 -17.12 2.42
N ASP A 10 -4.29 -17.99 2.23
CA ASP A 10 -5.10 -18.48 3.34
C ASP A 10 -4.24 -19.40 4.22
N THR A 11 -4.15 -19.10 5.51
CA THR A 11 -3.23 -19.80 6.43
C THR A 11 -3.69 -21.20 6.80
N VAL A 12 -4.97 -21.52 6.62
CA VAL A 12 -5.56 -22.83 6.96
C VAL A 12 -5.40 -23.81 5.81
N THR A 13 -5.65 -23.34 4.59
CA THR A 13 -5.68 -24.16 3.37
C THR A 13 -4.39 -24.06 2.54
N GLY A 14 -3.59 -23.02 2.76
CA GLY A 14 -2.39 -22.71 1.97
C GLY A 14 -2.69 -22.20 0.56
N VAL A 15 -3.96 -21.94 0.24
CA VAL A 15 -4.38 -21.48 -1.08
C VAL A 15 -4.00 -20.02 -1.28
N CYS A 16 -3.47 -19.71 -2.47
CA CYS A 16 -3.17 -18.33 -2.85
C CYS A 16 -4.47 -17.58 -3.18
N LEU A 17 -4.81 -16.59 -2.35
CA LEU A 17 -5.97 -15.73 -2.53
C LEU A 17 -5.68 -14.65 -3.56
N HIS A 18 -4.54 -13.95 -3.40
CA HIS A 18 -4.13 -12.87 -4.29
C HIS A 18 -2.64 -12.95 -4.61
N ALA A 19 -2.29 -12.63 -5.85
CA ALA A 19 -0.92 -12.41 -6.30
C ALA A 19 -0.79 -10.95 -6.73
N LEU A 20 -0.17 -10.14 -5.87
CA LEU A 20 0.04 -8.71 -6.05
C LEU A 20 1.22 -8.51 -6.98
N GLN A 21 0.94 -8.15 -8.22
CA GLN A 21 1.93 -7.87 -9.25
C GLN A 21 1.95 -6.38 -9.58
N GLY A 22 3.13 -5.83 -9.81
CA GLY A 22 3.27 -4.44 -10.22
C GLY A 22 4.58 -3.77 -9.82
N HIS A 23 5.35 -4.35 -8.89
CA HIS A 23 6.72 -3.92 -8.67
C HIS A 23 7.62 -4.32 -9.85
N GLU A 24 8.54 -3.44 -10.21
CA GLU A 24 9.45 -3.62 -11.34
C GLU A 24 10.78 -4.28 -10.91
N ASP A 25 11.00 -4.39 -9.60
CA ASP A 25 12.16 -5.06 -9.02
C ASP A 25 11.81 -5.71 -7.66
N TYR A 26 12.82 -6.22 -6.94
CA TYR A 26 12.65 -7.03 -5.75
C TYR A 26 11.93 -6.27 -4.64
N VAL A 27 10.88 -6.90 -4.11
CA VAL A 27 10.21 -6.47 -2.89
C VAL A 27 11.10 -6.80 -1.70
N ARG A 28 11.47 -5.79 -0.93
CA ARG A 28 12.38 -5.90 0.23
C ARG A 28 11.66 -6.08 1.55
N SER A 29 10.50 -5.45 1.70
CA SER A 29 9.70 -5.51 2.91
C SER A 29 8.22 -5.37 2.56
N MET A 30 7.38 -5.91 3.42
CA MET A 30 5.93 -5.79 3.37
C MET A 30 5.39 -5.67 4.79
N GLU A 31 4.35 -4.86 4.97
CA GLU A 31 3.73 -4.65 6.27
C GLU A 31 2.25 -4.31 6.10
N SER A 32 1.39 -4.85 6.99
CA SER A 32 -0.06 -4.64 6.95
C SER A 32 -0.45 -3.51 7.90
N SER A 33 -1.50 -2.79 7.53
CA SER A 33 -2.14 -1.84 8.45
C SER A 33 -2.73 -2.57 9.65
N CYS A 34 -2.88 -1.89 10.79
CA CYS A 34 -3.38 -2.51 12.02
C CYS A 34 -4.84 -3.00 11.93
N ASP A 35 -5.59 -2.59 10.91
CA ASP A 35 -6.95 -3.05 10.61
C ASP A 35 -6.99 -4.13 9.53
N ASP A 36 -5.82 -4.60 9.06
CA ASP A 36 -5.63 -5.59 8.00
C ASP A 36 -6.34 -5.26 6.66
N ALA A 37 -6.70 -4.00 6.45
CA ALA A 37 -7.33 -3.57 5.20
C ALA A 37 -6.30 -3.32 4.08
N LEU A 38 -5.12 -2.83 4.46
CA LEU A 38 -4.08 -2.36 3.55
C LEU A 38 -2.77 -3.13 3.76
N LEU A 39 -2.05 -3.33 2.67
CA LEU A 39 -0.67 -3.78 2.68
C LEU A 39 0.21 -2.72 2.04
N ALA A 40 1.31 -2.37 2.70
CA ALA A 40 2.39 -1.60 2.11
C ALA A 40 3.54 -2.52 1.69
N SER A 41 4.17 -2.23 0.56
CA SER A 41 5.36 -2.94 0.11
C SER A 41 6.45 -2.01 -0.38
N ALA A 42 7.67 -2.23 0.09
CA ALA A 42 8.87 -1.48 -0.26
C ALA A 42 9.74 -2.27 -1.25
N SER A 43 10.26 -1.61 -2.28
CA SER A 43 10.95 -2.30 -3.38
C SER A 43 12.28 -1.65 -3.78
N ARG A 44 13.11 -2.44 -4.47
CA ARG A 44 14.31 -1.99 -5.18
C ARG A 44 14.00 -1.12 -6.40
N ASP A 45 12.76 -1.05 -6.86
CA ASP A 45 12.33 -0.13 -7.92
C ASP A 45 12.11 1.31 -7.43
N TYR A 46 12.48 1.59 -6.18
CA TYR A 46 12.43 2.91 -5.54
C TYR A 46 11.00 3.39 -5.25
N THR A 47 10.02 2.48 -5.31
CA THR A 47 8.63 2.78 -4.99
C THR A 47 8.15 2.03 -3.75
N VAL A 48 7.20 2.67 -3.04
CA VAL A 48 6.33 1.97 -2.10
C VAL A 48 4.98 1.81 -2.76
N LYS A 49 4.40 0.61 -2.73
CA LYS A 49 3.04 0.37 -3.22
C LYS A 49 2.11 0.06 -2.06
N MET A 50 0.91 0.60 -2.15
CA MET A 50 -0.19 0.26 -1.25
C MET A 50 -1.18 -0.62 -2.00
N TRP A 51 -1.63 -1.66 -1.33
CA TRP A 51 -2.52 -2.67 -1.87
C TRP A 51 -3.73 -2.81 -0.96
N ASP A 52 -4.90 -2.95 -1.56
CA ASP A 52 -6.10 -3.40 -0.85
C ASP A 52 -6.02 -4.92 -0.67
N MET A 53 -6.05 -5.38 0.58
CA MET A 53 -5.88 -6.80 0.90
C MET A 53 -7.08 -7.68 0.51
N ASN A 54 -8.28 -7.10 0.39
CA ASN A 54 -9.51 -7.83 0.06
C ASN A 54 -9.64 -8.10 -1.44
N THR A 55 -9.16 -7.18 -2.26
CA THR A 55 -9.25 -7.21 -3.71
C THR A 55 -7.94 -7.62 -4.37
N GLY A 56 -6.82 -7.46 -3.66
CA GLY A 56 -5.48 -7.65 -4.19
C GLY A 56 -5.05 -6.58 -5.21
N THR A 57 -5.71 -5.42 -5.21
CA THR A 57 -5.45 -4.36 -6.18
C THR A 57 -4.41 -3.36 -5.66
N CYS A 58 -3.55 -2.87 -6.55
CA CYS A 58 -2.65 -1.76 -6.23
C CYS A 58 -3.47 -0.47 -6.23
N ILE A 59 -3.68 0.13 -5.07
CA ILE A 59 -4.48 1.35 -4.94
C ILE A 59 -3.61 2.61 -5.06
N GLN A 60 -2.32 2.52 -4.73
CA GLN A 60 -1.42 3.65 -4.81
C GLN A 60 0.03 3.22 -5.05
N THR A 61 0.77 4.03 -5.80
CA THR A 61 2.24 3.93 -5.93
C THR A 61 2.86 5.25 -5.47
N LEU A 62 3.65 5.18 -4.39
CA LEU A 62 4.35 6.29 -3.79
C LEU A 62 5.74 6.38 -4.42
N THR A 63 6.02 7.54 -5.02
CA THR A 63 7.26 7.83 -5.73
C THR A 63 7.92 9.05 -5.10
N GLY A 64 9.26 9.08 -5.08
CA GLY A 64 10.03 10.19 -4.50
C GLY A 64 11.37 9.77 -3.89
N HIS A 65 11.52 8.49 -3.52
CA HIS A 65 12.83 7.94 -3.21
C HIS A 65 13.69 7.84 -4.48
N HIS A 66 14.99 8.03 -4.30
CA HIS A 66 15.99 7.97 -5.38
C HIS A 66 16.89 6.74 -5.23
N GLY A 67 16.40 5.73 -4.51
CA GLY A 67 17.17 4.61 -4.04
C GLY A 67 16.31 3.46 -3.54
N ILE A 68 16.95 2.31 -3.33
CA ILE A 68 16.34 1.07 -2.84
C ILE A 68 15.66 1.35 -1.52
N ILE A 69 14.38 1.02 -1.44
CA ILE A 69 13.62 1.10 -0.20
C ILE A 69 13.76 -0.23 0.53
N TRP A 70 14.24 -0.16 1.77
CA TRP A 70 14.51 -1.34 2.59
C TRP A 70 13.31 -1.76 3.40
N SER A 71 12.55 -0.79 3.90
CA SER A 71 11.42 -1.04 4.78
C SER A 71 10.36 0.04 4.61
N ALA A 72 9.11 -0.36 4.85
CA ALA A 72 7.99 0.52 5.10
C ALA A 72 7.30 0.09 6.41
N ALA A 73 6.61 1.02 7.07
CA ALA A 73 5.85 0.74 8.29
C ALA A 73 4.71 1.76 8.48
N PHE A 74 3.52 1.27 8.80
CA PHE A 74 2.38 2.07 9.21
C PHE A 74 2.58 2.62 10.62
N SER A 75 2.01 3.79 10.87
CA SER A 75 1.79 4.27 12.22
C SER A 75 0.71 3.44 12.91
N THR A 76 0.71 3.40 14.24
CA THR A 76 -0.25 2.62 15.03
C THR A 76 -1.70 3.02 14.84
N ASP A 77 -1.94 4.25 14.39
CA ASP A 77 -3.26 4.79 14.05
C ASP A 77 -3.58 4.68 12.55
N ASN A 78 -2.76 3.96 11.77
CA ASN A 78 -2.83 3.79 10.32
C ASN A 78 -2.91 5.12 9.53
N ALA A 79 -2.48 6.24 10.11
CA ALA A 79 -2.55 7.56 9.48
C ALA A 79 -1.37 7.90 8.59
N LEU A 80 -0.22 7.34 8.91
CA LEU A 80 1.00 7.58 8.20
C LEU A 80 1.63 6.26 7.78
N LEU A 81 2.28 6.29 6.63
CA LEU A 81 3.22 5.28 6.21
C LEU A 81 4.61 5.90 6.19
N THR A 82 5.59 5.22 6.77
CA THR A 82 6.98 5.64 6.71
C THR A 82 7.76 4.71 5.80
N SER A 83 8.76 5.22 5.09
CA SER A 83 9.67 4.41 4.28
C SER A 83 11.11 4.85 4.43
N ALA A 84 12.02 3.86 4.52
CA ALA A 84 13.45 4.08 4.70
C ALA A 84 14.23 3.56 3.49
N SER A 85 15.10 4.41 2.94
CA SER A 85 15.79 4.17 1.66
C SER A 85 17.32 4.26 1.79
N ASN A 86 18.04 3.63 0.86
CA ASN A 86 19.49 3.79 0.72
C ASN A 86 19.92 5.16 0.13
N ASP A 87 18.98 6.01 -0.25
CA ASP A 87 19.22 7.40 -0.64
C ASP A 87 19.50 8.32 0.57
N TYR A 88 19.65 7.72 1.76
CA TYR A 88 19.90 8.40 3.03
C TYR A 88 18.72 9.24 3.53
N THR A 89 17.50 8.98 3.04
CA THR A 89 16.28 9.66 3.48
C THR A 89 15.25 8.70 4.08
N ILE A 90 14.38 9.28 4.90
CA ILE A 90 13.13 8.68 5.36
C ILE A 90 12.01 9.57 4.83
N SER A 91 11.02 8.97 4.18
CA SER A 91 9.81 9.66 3.73
C SER A 91 8.62 9.29 4.61
N ILE A 92 7.74 10.25 4.82
CA ILE A 92 6.47 10.09 5.53
C ILE A 92 5.36 10.39 4.52
N TRP A 93 4.41 9.48 4.43
CA TRP A 93 3.29 9.51 3.50
C TRP A 93 2.00 9.48 4.32
N ASP A 94 0.98 10.21 3.88
CA ASP A 94 -0.37 10.04 4.41
C ASP A 94 -0.93 8.72 3.85
N SER A 95 -1.34 7.79 4.72
CA SER A 95 -1.97 6.53 4.31
C SER A 95 -3.49 6.65 4.15
N TYR A 96 -4.10 7.72 4.67
CA TYR A 96 -5.50 8.07 4.46
C TYR A 96 -5.66 9.02 3.27
N GLY A 97 -5.32 8.54 2.08
CA GLY A 97 -5.73 9.13 0.80
C GLY A 97 -6.93 8.44 0.15
N ILE A 98 -7.38 7.30 0.70
CA ILE A 98 -8.43 6.45 0.15
C ILE A 98 -9.25 5.88 1.32
N PRO A 99 -10.44 6.43 1.64
CA PRO A 99 -11.39 5.76 2.51
C PRO A 99 -11.77 4.42 1.89
N ALA A 100 -11.98 3.38 2.69
CA ALA A 100 -12.35 2.04 2.23
C ALA A 100 -13.60 1.98 1.32
N ASP A 101 -14.38 3.07 1.26
CA ASP A 101 -15.56 3.21 0.41
C ASP A 101 -15.35 4.05 -0.87
N ASN A 102 -14.14 4.58 -1.12
CA ASN A 102 -13.82 5.51 -2.21
C ASN A 102 -14.74 6.76 -2.28
N THR A 103 -15.47 7.10 -1.21
CA THR A 103 -16.46 8.18 -1.26
C THR A 103 -15.93 9.53 -0.81
N TRP A 104 -14.70 9.63 -0.33
CA TRP A 104 -14.09 10.91 0.06
C TRP A 104 -12.67 11.07 -0.48
N ILE A 105 -12.36 12.28 -0.93
CA ILE A 105 -11.00 12.78 -1.07
C ILE A 105 -10.65 13.46 0.25
N THR A 106 -9.52 13.08 0.84
CA THR A 106 -9.01 13.61 2.10
C THR A 106 -7.73 14.41 1.87
N TRP A 107 -7.47 15.41 2.73
CA TRP A 107 -6.18 16.12 2.78
C TRP A 107 -5.81 16.37 4.23
N ASN A 108 -4.61 15.97 4.64
CA ASN A 108 -4.11 16.08 6.01
C ASN A 108 -5.15 15.59 7.04
N THR A 109 -5.58 14.34 6.91
CA THR A 109 -6.57 13.69 7.79
C THR A 109 -7.97 14.33 7.84
N HIS A 110 -8.29 15.30 6.97
CA HIS A 110 -9.61 15.93 6.90
C HIS A 110 -10.32 15.55 5.62
N ASN A 111 -11.61 15.19 5.74
CA ASN A 111 -12.49 14.96 4.60
C ASN A 111 -12.65 16.25 3.80
N LEU A 112 -12.14 16.27 2.57
CA LEU A 112 -12.12 17.45 1.70
C LEU A 112 -13.31 17.46 0.76
N LEU A 113 -13.58 16.35 0.09
CA LEU A 113 -14.64 16.27 -0.93
C LEU A 113 -15.28 14.90 -0.93
N ARG A 114 -16.61 14.83 -0.85
CA ARG A 114 -17.33 13.56 -1.04
C ARG A 114 -17.54 13.30 -2.54
N LEU A 115 -17.02 12.20 -3.06
CA LEU A 115 -17.38 11.68 -4.38
C LEU A 115 -18.74 10.97 -4.30
N PRO A 116 -19.64 11.18 -5.27
CA PRO A 116 -20.88 10.42 -5.34
C PRO A 116 -20.57 8.94 -5.57
N LEU A 117 -21.35 8.06 -4.94
CA LEU A 117 -21.25 6.60 -5.08
C LEU A 117 -21.13 6.22 -6.57
N PRO A 118 -20.28 5.24 -6.95
CA PRO A 118 -20.30 4.74 -8.31
C PRO A 118 -21.72 4.24 -8.61
N PHE A 119 -22.31 4.74 -9.70
CA PHE A 119 -23.58 4.23 -10.19
C PHE A 119 -23.43 2.72 -10.37
N GLN A 120 -24.09 1.93 -9.52
CA GLN A 120 -24.28 0.52 -9.78
C GLN A 120 -25.16 0.41 -11.03
N LEU A 121 -24.55 0.07 -12.17
CA LEU A 121 -25.29 -0.43 -13.31
C LEU A 121 -25.83 -1.79 -12.90
N SER A 122 -27.15 -1.87 -12.72
CA SER A 122 -27.93 -3.10 -12.60
C SER A 122 -27.89 -3.94 -13.88
#